data_AF-A0A9X0K205-F1
#
_entry.id   AF-A0A9X0K205-F1
#
_cell.length_a   1.000
_cell.length_b   1.000
_cell.length_c   1.000
_cell.angle_alpha   90.00
_cell.angle_beta   90.00
_cell.angle_gamma   90.00
#
_symmetry.space_group_name_H-M   'P 1'
#
loop_
_entity.id
_entity.type
_entity.pdbx_description
1 polymer ?
#
loop_
_entity_poly.entity_id
_entity_poly.type
_entity_poly.pdbx_seq_one_letter_code
_entity_poly.pdbx_strand_id
1 'polypeptide(L)'
;MTDQWQRVHPASPFVRGWVAIVGLAYIYWQNTNDLTLAERLSGERLRWTVVIGAGALLVVLVFYALSWYFTRYMITPSHVYVNSGMIFRSQKQARIDRVQGIEVAQPLVARLLGLAELHFDVADGSQSMLRLSFLRKADAQQLRALILDRAHAARGGQAQPDVPETEQAPHDVAPAGAAPETGVLMAKVPHGRLLASLFLRMPTVIGLLSALALGIMTLSGIGGMVAGLIPALLAFGGWFYKELNNSWNFSAAATDTGLRVSRGLADTRQQSIPAGRVQSIQVTSPALWRLLGWYRVEVNALGVGSQEEAQNLLVLPVGDFDAVARVMGILLPDFGVENQRKVLFTAINSGGEEHGFTLSPQRARPLSPGAWKNQGFLATDTTVITRYGWLARVTAFTAHNRVQGLMLRQGPLERRRQLAGLRIYSAGGTVTGYIQQVDAQIAGKFFEEQSRRIAGR
;
A
#
# COMPACT_ATOMS: atom_id res chain seq x y z
N MET A 1 3.82 23.06 26.35
CA MET A 1 3.26 21.68 26.39
C MET A 1 2.33 21.61 27.58
N THR A 2 1.10 21.15 27.39
CA THR A 2 0.14 21.03 28.49
C THR A 2 0.23 19.62 29.04
N ASP A 3 0.57 19.48 30.32
CA ASP A 3 0.46 18.23 31.07
C ASP A 3 -1.01 17.90 31.41
N GLN A 4 -1.94 18.43 30.60
CA GLN A 4 -3.37 18.37 30.78
C GLN A 4 -3.99 17.67 29.57
N TRP A 5 -5.02 16.87 29.86
CA TRP A 5 -5.82 16.20 28.84
C TRP A 5 -6.52 17.22 27.95
N GLN A 6 -6.15 17.24 26.68
CA GLN A 6 -6.80 18.06 25.66
C GLN A 6 -7.78 17.20 24.87
N ARG A 7 -8.89 17.82 24.43
CA ARG A 7 -9.88 17.18 23.58
C ARG A 7 -9.50 17.38 22.12
N VAL A 8 -9.82 16.38 21.30
CA VAL A 8 -9.68 16.49 19.85
C VAL A 8 -10.68 17.49 19.26
N HIS A 9 -10.43 17.95 18.04
CA HIS A 9 -11.33 18.86 17.35
C HIS A 9 -12.73 18.23 17.16
N PRO A 10 -13.84 18.98 17.37
CA PRO A 10 -15.21 18.47 17.28
C PRO A 10 -15.58 17.89 15.91
N ALA A 11 -14.86 18.25 14.85
CA ALA A 11 -15.07 17.70 13.51
C ALA A 11 -14.49 16.29 13.28
N SER A 12 -13.70 15.75 14.23
CA SER A 12 -13.04 14.44 14.12
C SER A 12 -14.00 13.27 13.82
N PRO A 13 -15.15 13.13 14.52
CA PRO A 13 -16.08 12.03 14.26
C PRO A 13 -16.77 12.14 12.89
N PHE A 14 -17.00 13.36 12.40
CA PHE A 14 -17.67 13.61 11.12
C PHE A 14 -16.82 13.14 9.93
N VAL A 15 -15.51 13.44 9.96
CA VAL A 15 -14.56 13.01 8.92
C VAL A 15 -14.50 11.48 8.80
N ARG A 16 -14.64 10.76 9.93
CA ARG A 16 -14.58 9.29 9.97
C ARG A 16 -15.93 8.62 9.73
N GLY A 17 -17.03 9.32 9.98
CA GLY A 17 -18.35 8.72 10.10
C GLY A 17 -19.32 8.97 8.95
N TRP A 18 -19.04 9.88 8.02
CA TRP A 18 -19.99 10.28 6.96
C TRP A 18 -20.52 9.11 6.11
N VAL A 19 -19.76 8.02 5.98
CA VAL A 19 -20.18 6.79 5.29
C VAL A 19 -21.40 6.15 5.96
N ALA A 20 -21.54 6.24 7.29
CA ALA A 20 -22.71 5.74 8.00
C ALA A 20 -23.99 6.53 7.63
N ILE A 21 -23.86 7.84 7.42
CA ILE A 21 -24.97 8.70 6.97
C ILE A 21 -25.41 8.28 5.56
N VAL A 22 -24.44 8.06 4.65
CA VAL A 22 -24.72 7.56 3.29
C VAL A 22 -25.36 6.17 3.32
N GLY A 23 -24.87 5.28 4.19
CA GLY A 23 -25.43 3.95 4.39
C GLY A 23 -26.89 3.98 4.87
N LEU A 24 -27.20 4.85 5.85
CA LEU A 24 -28.57 5.05 6.33
C LEU A 24 -29.49 5.64 5.26
N ALA A 25 -29.00 6.64 4.51
CA ALA A 25 -29.74 7.21 3.39
C ALA A 25 -30.03 6.15 2.30
N TYR A 26 -29.08 5.25 2.07
CA TYR A 26 -29.26 4.12 1.15
C TYR A 26 -30.28 3.11 1.66
N ILE A 27 -30.20 2.68 2.92
CA ILE A 27 -31.16 1.73 3.52
C ILE A 27 -32.58 2.29 3.44
N TYR A 28 -32.73 3.59 3.74
CA TYR A 28 -34.00 4.30 3.57
C TYR A 28 -34.48 4.28 2.11
N TRP A 29 -33.61 4.60 1.16
CA TRP A 29 -33.93 4.56 -0.26
C TRP A 29 -34.36 3.17 -0.73
N GLN A 30 -33.67 2.12 -0.29
CA GLN A 30 -33.97 0.73 -0.64
C GLN A 30 -35.31 0.26 -0.08
N ASN A 31 -35.62 0.60 1.17
CA ASN A 31 -36.89 0.26 1.80
C ASN A 31 -38.08 0.95 1.12
N THR A 32 -37.84 2.12 0.52
CA THR A 32 -38.88 2.94 -0.12
C THR A 32 -38.93 2.73 -1.65
N ASN A 33 -38.24 1.72 -2.18
CA ASN A 33 -38.01 1.60 -3.63
C ASN A 33 -39.29 1.29 -4.43
N ASP A 34 -40.27 0.62 -3.82
CA ASP A 34 -41.55 0.25 -4.46
C ASP A 34 -42.56 1.41 -4.52
N LEU A 35 -42.25 2.56 -3.92
CA LEU A 35 -43.12 3.73 -3.92
C LEU A 35 -42.74 4.70 -5.04
N THR A 36 -43.76 5.19 -5.76
CA THR A 36 -43.63 6.31 -6.69
C THR A 36 -43.24 7.60 -5.97
N LEU A 37 -42.63 8.57 -6.68
CA LEU A 37 -42.17 9.83 -6.06
C LEU A 37 -43.32 10.61 -5.39
N ALA A 38 -44.55 10.49 -5.92
CA ALA A 38 -45.77 11.05 -5.34
C ALA A 38 -46.22 10.33 -4.06
N GLU A 39 -46.10 9.00 -3.98
CA GLU A 39 -46.41 8.23 -2.77
C GLU A 39 -45.36 8.42 -1.67
N ARG A 40 -44.10 8.66 -2.05
CA ARG A 40 -43.03 9.05 -1.12
C ARG A 40 -43.27 10.42 -0.50
N LEU A 41 -43.88 11.33 -1.27
CA LEU A 41 -44.22 12.70 -0.86
C LEU A 41 -45.65 12.81 -0.30
N SER A 42 -46.42 11.71 -0.23
CA SER A 42 -47.75 11.68 0.36
C SER A 42 -47.71 11.99 1.86
N GLY A 43 -48.64 12.80 2.36
CA GLY A 43 -48.51 13.47 3.66
C GLY A 43 -48.29 12.55 4.86
N GLU A 44 -48.91 11.37 4.90
CA GLU A 44 -48.79 10.47 6.05
C GLU A 44 -47.47 9.68 6.06
N ARG A 45 -47.04 9.19 4.89
CA ARG A 45 -45.75 8.48 4.76
C ARG A 45 -44.57 9.47 4.80
N LEU A 46 -44.72 10.67 4.24
CA LEU A 46 -43.73 11.74 4.36
C LEU A 46 -43.45 12.07 5.82
N ARG A 47 -44.48 12.10 6.67
CA ARG A 47 -44.32 12.32 8.12
C ARG A 47 -43.50 11.20 8.77
N TRP A 48 -43.84 9.94 8.53
CA TRP A 48 -43.09 8.80 9.11
C TRP A 48 -41.65 8.71 8.60
N THR A 49 -41.44 8.98 7.32
CA THR A 49 -40.10 8.97 6.73
C THR A 49 -39.23 10.12 7.25
N VAL A 50 -39.79 11.31 7.43
CA VAL A 50 -39.11 12.44 8.09
C VAL A 50 -38.83 12.14 9.55
N VAL A 51 -39.76 11.51 10.28
CA VAL A 51 -39.55 11.15 11.70
C VAL A 51 -38.47 10.09 11.86
N ILE A 52 -38.49 9.03 11.04
CA ILE A 52 -37.47 7.97 11.06
C ILE A 52 -36.12 8.53 10.60
N GLY A 53 -36.09 9.34 9.54
CA GLY A 53 -34.88 9.99 9.05
C GLY A 53 -34.27 10.94 10.08
N ALA A 54 -35.10 11.78 10.72
CA ALA A 54 -34.69 12.66 11.80
C ALA A 54 -34.21 11.88 13.03
N GLY A 55 -34.89 10.78 13.39
CA GLY A 55 -34.47 9.89 14.47
C GLY A 55 -33.11 9.25 14.19
N ALA A 56 -32.91 8.72 12.98
CA ALA A 56 -31.64 8.13 12.56
C ALA A 56 -30.51 9.17 12.55
N LEU A 57 -30.78 10.38 12.03
CA LEU A 57 -29.85 11.51 12.05
C LEU A 57 -29.49 11.89 13.49
N LEU A 58 -30.46 11.95 14.39
CA LEU A 58 -30.27 12.27 15.80
C LEU A 58 -29.42 11.22 16.50
N VAL A 59 -29.69 9.92 16.27
CA VAL A 59 -28.87 8.82 16.81
C VAL A 59 -27.42 8.93 16.34
N VAL A 60 -27.21 9.23 15.05
CA VAL A 60 -25.88 9.44 14.47
C VAL A 60 -25.18 10.65 15.10
N LEU A 61 -25.87 11.79 15.25
CA LEU A 61 -25.34 12.99 15.91
C LEU A 61 -25.00 12.75 17.38
N VAL A 62 -25.85 12.03 18.11
CA VAL A 62 -25.61 11.64 19.51
C VAL A 62 -24.40 10.72 19.60
N PHE A 63 -24.30 9.72 18.73
CA PHE A 63 -23.14 8.83 18.67
C PHE A 63 -21.85 9.61 18.37
N TYR A 64 -21.89 10.59 17.46
CA TYR A 64 -20.74 11.47 17.19
C TYR A 64 -20.37 12.35 18.38
N ALA A 65 -21.36 12.97 19.04
CA ALA A 65 -21.14 13.82 20.20
C ALA A 65 -20.51 13.03 21.36
N LEU A 66 -21.01 11.83 21.62
CA LEU A 66 -20.43 10.90 22.59
C LEU A 66 -19.01 10.48 22.17
N SER A 67 -18.80 10.12 20.89
CA SER A 67 -17.47 9.72 20.39
C SER A 67 -16.44 10.85 20.57
N TRP A 68 -16.81 12.09 20.27
CA TRP A 68 -15.97 13.27 20.54
C TRP A 68 -15.70 13.47 22.02
N TYR A 69 -16.74 13.37 22.86
CA TYR A 69 -16.63 13.58 24.32
C TYR A 69 -15.64 12.61 25.00
N PHE A 70 -15.58 11.36 24.54
CA PHE A 70 -14.72 10.33 25.10
C PHE A 70 -13.31 10.26 24.50
N THR A 71 -13.01 11.02 23.44
CA THR A 71 -11.68 11.02 22.81
C THR A 71 -10.79 12.13 23.38
N ARG A 72 -9.72 11.76 24.09
CA ARG A 72 -8.79 12.71 24.74
C ARG A 72 -7.34 12.34 24.46
N TYR A 73 -6.47 13.34 24.41
CA TYR A 73 -5.03 13.15 24.24
C TYR A 73 -4.23 13.93 25.29
N MET A 74 -3.05 13.44 25.64
CA MET A 74 -2.10 14.08 26.53
C MET A 74 -0.69 13.94 25.96
N ILE A 75 0.06 15.03 25.94
CA ILE A 75 1.43 15.07 25.41
C ILE A 75 2.37 15.41 26.56
N THR A 76 3.10 14.41 27.03
CA THR A 76 4.13 14.51 28.08
C THR A 76 5.51 14.59 27.40
N PRO A 77 6.57 15.11 28.06
CA PRO A 77 7.90 15.24 27.43
C PRO A 77 8.52 13.94 26.90
N SER A 78 8.11 12.78 27.41
CA SER A 78 8.64 11.46 27.01
C SER A 78 7.61 10.56 26.32
N HIS A 79 6.31 10.81 26.50
CA HIS A 79 5.24 9.93 26.05
C HIS A 79 4.04 10.71 25.50
N VAL A 80 3.41 10.17 24.46
CA VAL A 80 2.10 10.62 23.96
C VAL A 80 1.06 9.59 24.35
N TYR A 81 0.01 10.02 25.04
CA TYR A 81 -1.13 9.20 25.45
C TYR A 81 -2.37 9.57 24.65
N VAL A 82 -3.08 8.56 24.15
CA VAL A 82 -4.37 8.72 23.47
C VAL A 82 -5.38 7.77 24.09
N ASN A 83 -6.46 8.35 24.59
CA ASN A 83 -7.62 7.62 25.09
C ASN A 83 -8.74 7.70 24.05
N SER A 84 -9.22 6.54 23.61
CA SER A 84 -10.28 6.42 22.61
C SER A 84 -11.30 5.37 23.03
N GLY A 85 -12.57 5.59 22.69
CA GLY A 85 -13.64 4.61 22.82
C GLY A 85 -14.75 5.00 23.80
N MET A 86 -15.99 4.81 23.37
CA MET A 86 -17.20 5.11 24.13
C MET A 86 -17.61 3.97 25.05
N ILE A 87 -17.61 2.74 24.51
CA ILE A 87 -18.03 1.51 25.22
C ILE A 87 -16.79 0.71 25.63
N PHE A 88 -15.89 0.47 24.68
CA PHE A 88 -14.61 -0.19 24.91
C PHE A 88 -13.51 0.86 25.02
N ARG A 89 -13.02 1.12 26.23
CA ARG A 89 -11.96 2.09 26.48
C ARG A 89 -10.62 1.51 26.01
N SER A 90 -9.96 2.18 25.08
CA SER A 90 -8.63 1.85 24.60
C SER A 90 -7.67 3.00 24.94
N GLN A 91 -6.64 2.68 25.73
CA GLN A 91 -5.54 3.58 26.01
C GLN A 91 -4.33 3.14 25.20
N LYS A 92 -3.79 4.06 24.39
CA LYS A 92 -2.58 3.85 23.60
C LYS A 92 -1.50 4.82 24.06
N GLN A 93 -0.29 4.31 24.25
CA GLN A 93 0.87 5.10 24.65
C GLN A 93 2.00 4.92 23.64
N ALA A 94 2.65 6.01 23.26
CA ALA A 94 3.83 5.99 22.39
C ALA A 94 4.96 6.79 23.00
N ARG A 95 6.17 6.23 22.98
CA ARG A 95 7.41 6.86 23.45
C ARG A 95 7.98 7.79 22.37
N ILE A 96 8.23 9.05 22.73
CA ILE A 96 8.68 10.10 21.78
C ILE A 96 10.07 9.80 21.21
N ASP A 97 10.95 9.21 22.02
CA ASP A 97 12.32 8.83 21.66
C ASP A 97 12.38 7.71 20.60
N ARG A 98 11.29 6.98 20.40
CA ARG A 98 11.18 5.87 19.43
C ARG A 98 10.43 6.24 18.15
N VAL A 99 10.02 7.50 18.00
CA VAL A 99 9.38 7.98 16.77
C VAL A 99 10.44 8.12 15.67
N GLN A 100 10.31 7.34 14.60
CA GLN A 100 11.23 7.38 13.45
C GLN A 100 10.75 8.34 12.36
N GLY A 101 9.44 8.49 12.21
CA GLY A 101 8.84 9.35 11.20
C GLY A 101 7.45 9.81 11.60
N ILE A 102 7.08 11.00 11.11
CA ILE A 102 5.74 11.58 11.27
C ILE A 102 5.20 11.84 9.87
N GLU A 103 4.14 11.13 9.51
CA GLU A 103 3.40 11.33 8.28
C GLU A 103 2.20 12.26 8.54
N VAL A 104 1.98 13.23 7.65
CA VAL A 104 0.84 14.16 7.73
C VAL A 104 -0.19 13.71 6.71
N ALA A 105 -1.28 13.11 7.17
CA ALA A 105 -2.38 12.69 6.33
C ALA A 105 -3.48 13.75 6.25
N GLN A 106 -4.02 14.01 5.05
CA GLN A 106 -5.11 14.97 4.81
C GLN A 106 -6.18 14.36 3.89
N PRO A 107 -7.09 13.52 4.42
CA PRO A 107 -8.22 13.02 3.63
C PRO A 107 -9.09 14.17 3.13
N LEU A 108 -9.81 13.99 2.01
CA LEU A 108 -10.57 15.07 1.34
C LEU A 108 -11.46 15.90 2.26
N VAL A 109 -12.21 15.25 3.15
CA VAL A 109 -13.10 15.92 4.09
C VAL A 109 -12.30 16.75 5.10
N ALA A 110 -11.16 16.23 5.58
CA ALA A 110 -10.26 16.98 6.43
C ALA A 110 -9.64 18.17 5.67
N ARG A 111 -9.25 17.99 4.41
CA ARG A 111 -8.73 19.07 3.56
C ARG A 111 -9.75 20.19 3.34
N LEU A 112 -11.01 19.85 3.06
CA LEU A 112 -12.10 20.83 2.92
C LEU A 112 -12.34 21.60 4.23
N LEU A 113 -12.16 20.94 5.37
CA LEU A 113 -12.30 21.51 6.71
C LEU A 113 -11.00 22.15 7.27
N GLY A 114 -9.89 22.13 6.52
CA GLY A 114 -8.60 22.68 6.96
C GLY A 114 -7.86 21.85 8.05
N LEU A 115 -8.22 20.58 8.20
CA LEU A 115 -7.73 19.66 9.23
C LEU A 115 -6.69 18.67 8.66
N ALA A 116 -5.80 18.19 9.53
CA ALA A 116 -4.79 17.19 9.21
C ALA A 116 -4.64 16.16 10.33
N GLU A 117 -4.37 14.92 9.96
CA GLU A 117 -4.09 13.80 10.86
C GLU A 117 -2.58 13.51 10.85
N LEU A 118 -1.99 13.29 12.03
CA LEU A 118 -0.57 12.95 12.17
C LEU A 118 -0.46 11.46 12.51
N HIS A 119 0.29 10.74 11.68
CA HIS A 119 0.61 9.34 11.89
C HIS A 119 2.04 9.21 12.39
N PHE A 120 2.22 8.57 13.54
CA PHE A 120 3.53 8.31 14.11
C PHE A 120 3.98 6.89 13.76
N ASP A 121 5.17 6.77 13.17
CA ASP A 121 5.85 5.50 12.93
C ASP A 121 6.84 5.25 14.08
N VAL A 122 6.63 4.15 14.82
CA VAL A 122 7.38 3.83 16.05
C VAL A 122 8.19 2.56 15.82
N ALA A 123 9.48 2.61 16.16
CA ALA A 123 10.48 1.57 15.90
C ALA A 123 10.21 0.21 16.56
N ASP A 124 9.40 0.18 17.61
CA ASP A 124 9.19 -0.99 18.45
C ASP A 124 7.91 -1.68 17.98
N GLY A 125 8.01 -2.92 17.51
CA GLY A 125 7.02 -3.70 16.74
C GLY A 125 5.60 -3.87 17.32
N SER A 126 5.19 -3.03 18.26
CA SER A 126 3.81 -2.80 18.67
C SER A 126 3.00 -2.20 17.52
N GLN A 127 2.02 -2.99 17.08
CA GLN A 127 1.18 -2.85 15.89
C GLN A 127 0.20 -1.66 15.91
N SER A 128 0.46 -0.64 16.74
CA SER A 128 -0.44 0.50 16.91
C SER A 128 0.21 1.79 16.43
N MET A 129 0.05 2.07 15.13
CA MET A 129 0.23 3.42 14.59
C MET A 129 -0.56 4.39 15.47
N LEU A 130 0.14 5.24 16.22
CA LEU A 130 -0.53 6.28 16.98
C LEU A 130 -1.00 7.31 15.94
N ARG A 131 -2.31 7.53 15.86
CA ARG A 131 -2.89 8.54 14.97
C ARG A 131 -3.37 9.70 15.83
N LEU A 132 -2.64 10.79 15.84
CA LEU A 132 -3.12 12.02 16.47
C LEU A 132 -4.01 12.74 15.45
N SER A 133 -5.30 12.73 15.73
CA SER A 133 -6.32 13.07 14.74
C SER A 133 -6.69 14.55 14.80
N PHE A 134 -6.60 15.21 13.64
CA PHE A 134 -7.27 16.47 13.29
C PHE A 134 -6.87 17.70 14.11
N LEU A 135 -5.59 18.06 13.97
CA LEU A 135 -5.09 19.42 14.22
C LEU A 135 -5.40 20.31 13.01
N ARG A 136 -5.47 21.64 13.19
CA ARG A 136 -5.46 22.55 12.04
C ARG A 136 -4.17 22.33 11.27
N LYS A 137 -4.20 22.47 9.94
CA LYS A 137 -3.03 22.22 9.08
C LYS A 137 -1.76 22.95 9.56
N ALA A 138 -1.88 24.20 9.98
CA ALA A 138 -0.76 24.99 10.51
C ALA A 138 -0.20 24.40 11.81
N ASP A 139 -1.07 24.04 12.75
CA ASP A 139 -0.69 23.44 14.04
C ASP A 139 -0.04 22.05 13.83
N ALA A 140 -0.54 21.27 12.87
CA ALA A 140 0.03 19.97 12.52
C ALA A 140 1.46 20.10 11.96
N GLN A 141 1.71 21.13 11.13
CA GLN A 141 3.04 21.40 10.58
C GLN A 141 4.01 21.90 11.67
N GLN A 142 3.56 22.78 12.57
CA GLN A 142 4.35 23.25 13.70
C GLN A 142 4.68 22.11 14.68
N LEU A 143 3.69 21.26 15.00
CA LEU A 143 3.88 20.13 15.90
C LEU A 143 4.84 19.09 15.30
N ARG A 144 4.76 18.84 13.98
CA ARG A 144 5.73 18.00 13.28
C ARG A 144 7.15 18.54 13.42
N ALA A 145 7.36 19.83 13.15
CA ALA A 145 8.69 20.45 13.25
C ALA A 145 9.25 20.33 14.68
N LEU A 146 8.42 20.62 15.69
CA LEU A 146 8.79 20.58 17.10
C LEU A 146 9.12 19.18 17.61
N ILE A 147 8.40 18.15 17.15
CA ILE A 147 8.68 16.77 17.55
C ILE A 147 9.92 16.22 16.85
N LEU A 148 10.13 16.54 15.57
CA LEU A 148 11.34 16.11 14.85
C LEU A 148 12.59 16.74 15.45
N ASP A 149 12.58 18.06 15.68
CA ASP A 149 13.68 18.79 16.32
C ASP A 149 14.06 18.18 17.69
N ARG A 150 13.07 17.83 18.52
CA ARG A 150 13.31 17.14 19.79
C ARG A 150 13.74 15.69 19.64
N ALA A 151 13.22 14.93 18.67
CA ALA A 151 13.66 13.56 18.41
C ALA A 151 15.15 13.53 18.00
N HIS A 152 15.60 14.57 17.29
CA HIS A 152 17.02 14.79 17.00
C HIS A 152 17.80 15.19 18.26
N ALA A 153 17.30 16.14 19.06
CA ALA A 153 17.96 16.56 20.31
C ALA A 153 18.06 15.43 21.36
N ALA A 154 17.05 14.56 21.47
CA ALA A 154 17.06 13.42 22.39
C ALA A 154 18.06 12.33 21.97
N ARG A 155 18.37 12.20 20.67
CA ARG A 155 19.47 11.33 20.19
C ARG A 155 20.84 11.98 20.38
N GLY A 156 20.94 13.30 20.25
CA GLY A 156 22.18 14.04 20.49
C GLY A 156 22.56 14.15 21.96
N GLY A 157 21.60 14.04 22.89
CA GLY A 157 21.81 14.22 24.33
C GLY A 157 22.32 13.00 25.11
N GLN A 158 22.64 11.87 24.46
CA GLN A 158 23.19 10.66 25.13
C GLN A 158 24.68 10.39 24.84
N ALA A 159 25.43 11.37 24.31
CA ALA A 159 26.89 11.31 24.22
C ALA A 159 27.52 12.38 25.14
N GLN A 160 27.80 12.00 26.39
CA GLN A 160 28.72 12.72 27.27
C GLN A 160 30.17 12.38 26.85
N PRO A 161 31.13 13.31 26.94
CA PRO A 161 32.31 13.33 26.09
C PRO A 161 33.52 12.67 26.75
N ASP A 162 34.23 11.83 25.99
CA ASP A 162 35.68 11.69 26.10
C ASP A 162 36.23 11.05 24.82
N VAL A 163 37.43 11.52 24.42
CA VAL A 163 38.29 11.15 23.27
C VAL A 163 38.27 12.15 22.08
N PRO A 164 39.40 12.83 21.79
CA PRO A 164 39.57 13.66 20.59
C PRO A 164 39.84 12.83 19.33
N GLU A 165 39.26 13.29 18.22
CA GLU A 165 39.58 13.08 16.80
C GLU A 165 40.26 11.77 16.38
N THR A 166 39.56 10.94 15.59
CA THR A 166 39.89 10.65 14.17
C THR A 166 38.78 9.83 13.51
N GLU A 167 38.31 10.32 12.35
CA GLU A 167 37.63 9.63 11.23
C GLU A 167 36.17 9.08 11.29
N GLN A 168 35.42 9.58 10.29
CA GLN A 168 34.35 8.94 9.49
C GLN A 168 32.90 8.91 10.03
N ALA A 169 32.13 9.94 9.66
CA ALA A 169 30.75 9.81 9.14
C ALA A 169 30.25 11.12 8.51
N PRO A 170 29.85 11.18 7.22
CA PRO A 170 29.01 12.26 6.73
C PRO A 170 27.55 11.96 7.11
N HIS A 171 27.09 12.63 8.16
CA HIS A 171 25.68 12.80 8.45
C HIS A 171 25.10 13.86 7.51
N ASP A 172 24.41 13.46 6.45
CA ASP A 172 23.51 14.33 5.71
C ASP A 172 22.07 13.79 5.80
N VAL A 173 21.40 14.15 6.90
CA VAL A 173 19.93 14.23 6.93
C VAL A 173 19.59 15.72 7.01
N ALA A 174 19.74 16.40 5.88
CA ALA A 174 19.35 17.80 5.70
C ALA A 174 17.81 17.96 5.62
N PRO A 175 17.27 19.15 5.97
CA PRO A 175 15.91 19.32 6.46
C PRO A 175 14.82 19.19 5.40
N ALA A 176 13.69 18.60 5.78
CA ALA A 176 12.45 18.67 5.02
C ALA A 176 11.84 20.09 5.12
N GLY A 177 12.35 21.03 4.31
CA GLY A 177 11.86 22.41 4.34
C GLY A 177 12.42 23.40 3.30
N ALA A 178 13.37 23.01 2.44
CA ALA A 178 13.81 23.88 1.35
C ALA A 178 13.14 23.50 0.02
N ALA A 179 12.84 24.52 -0.78
CA ALA A 179 12.25 24.45 -2.12
C ALA A 179 13.12 23.63 -3.11
N PRO A 180 12.66 23.36 -4.34
CA PRO A 180 12.97 22.15 -5.09
C PRO A 180 14.44 22.11 -5.54
N GLU A 181 15.28 21.46 -4.75
CA GLU A 181 16.58 21.05 -5.24
C GLU A 181 16.41 19.85 -6.16
N THR A 182 16.93 20.03 -7.35
CA THR A 182 16.83 19.26 -8.59
C THR A 182 17.31 17.81 -8.44
N GLY A 183 16.56 17.00 -7.70
CA GLY A 183 16.59 15.56 -7.87
C GLY A 183 16.00 15.22 -9.24
N VAL A 184 16.77 14.56 -10.11
CA VAL A 184 16.35 14.16 -11.46
C VAL A 184 14.96 13.53 -11.38
N LEU A 185 13.95 14.16 -11.98
CA LEU A 185 12.57 13.68 -12.05
C LEU A 185 12.53 12.42 -12.92
N MET A 186 12.68 11.24 -12.32
CA MET A 186 12.89 9.99 -13.08
C MET A 186 11.63 9.46 -13.75
N ALA A 187 10.46 9.77 -13.20
CA ALA A 187 9.16 9.46 -13.80
C ALA A 187 8.06 10.38 -13.23
N LYS A 188 7.59 11.32 -14.04
CA LYS A 188 6.27 11.94 -13.83
C LYS A 188 5.29 11.18 -14.70
N VAL A 189 4.45 10.35 -14.10
CA VAL A 189 3.45 9.61 -14.87
C VAL A 189 2.44 10.64 -15.40
N PRO A 190 2.28 10.79 -16.72
CA PRO A 190 1.31 11.73 -17.24
C PRO A 190 -0.10 11.27 -16.83
N HIS A 191 -0.94 12.21 -16.41
CA HIS A 191 -2.27 11.92 -15.86
C HIS A 191 -3.11 11.02 -16.78
N GLY A 192 -2.96 11.18 -18.10
CA GLY A 192 -3.60 10.32 -19.10
C GLY A 192 -3.15 8.85 -19.05
N ARG A 193 -1.84 8.57 -18.92
CA ARG A 193 -1.33 7.19 -18.75
C ARG A 193 -1.78 6.60 -17.42
N LEU A 194 -1.81 7.39 -16.35
CA LEU A 194 -2.29 6.93 -15.04
C LEU A 194 -3.77 6.52 -15.08
N LEU A 195 -4.63 7.40 -15.59
CA LEU A 195 -6.05 7.12 -15.75
C LEU A 195 -6.29 5.92 -16.67
N ALA A 196 -5.65 5.90 -17.83
CA ALA A 196 -5.74 4.77 -18.75
C ALA A 196 -5.30 3.46 -18.09
N SER A 197 -4.20 3.47 -17.33
CA SER A 197 -3.73 2.31 -16.59
C SER A 197 -4.79 1.81 -15.59
N LEU A 198 -5.46 2.72 -14.88
CA LEU A 198 -6.44 2.40 -13.85
C LEU A 198 -7.70 1.78 -14.46
N PHE A 199 -8.19 2.35 -15.57
CA PHE A 199 -9.29 1.80 -16.35
C PHE A 199 -8.95 0.44 -16.96
N LEU A 200 -7.70 0.26 -17.35
CA LEU A 200 -7.22 -0.95 -18.01
C LEU A 200 -6.85 -2.07 -17.01
N ARG A 201 -7.17 -1.93 -15.73
CA ARG A 201 -7.06 -3.03 -14.76
C ARG A 201 -8.30 -3.91 -14.82
N MET A 202 -8.09 -5.23 -14.75
CA MET A 202 -9.19 -6.21 -14.82
C MET A 202 -10.34 -5.91 -13.84
N PRO A 203 -10.11 -5.58 -12.55
CA PRO A 203 -11.22 -5.28 -11.64
C PRO A 203 -12.03 -4.05 -12.07
N THR A 204 -11.37 -3.04 -12.66
CA THR A 204 -12.04 -1.84 -13.18
C THR A 204 -12.86 -2.14 -14.42
N VAL A 205 -12.29 -2.91 -15.36
CA VAL A 205 -13.02 -3.35 -16.56
C VAL A 205 -14.21 -4.22 -16.19
N ILE A 206 -14.03 -5.19 -15.30
CA ILE A 206 -15.13 -6.05 -14.81
C ILE A 206 -16.18 -5.18 -14.12
N GLY A 207 -15.78 -4.28 -13.23
CA GLY A 207 -16.71 -3.38 -12.55
C GLY A 207 -17.51 -2.50 -13.50
N LEU A 208 -16.87 -1.96 -14.55
CA LEU A 208 -17.54 -1.16 -15.58
C LEU A 208 -18.49 -2.00 -16.44
N LEU A 209 -18.07 -3.20 -16.85
CA LEU A 209 -18.93 -4.13 -17.61
C LEU A 209 -20.10 -4.61 -16.76
N SER A 210 -19.90 -4.90 -15.47
CA SER A 210 -20.96 -5.23 -14.53
C SER A 210 -21.93 -4.06 -14.36
N ALA A 211 -21.43 -2.82 -14.22
CA ALA A 211 -22.27 -1.63 -14.13
C ALA A 211 -23.08 -1.41 -15.43
N LEU A 212 -22.47 -1.61 -16.59
CA LEU A 212 -23.13 -1.51 -17.89
C LEU A 212 -24.19 -2.61 -18.07
N ALA A 213 -23.85 -3.86 -17.75
CA ALA A 213 -24.78 -4.98 -17.81
C ALA A 213 -25.98 -4.76 -16.88
N LEU A 214 -25.73 -4.32 -15.64
CA LEU A 214 -26.79 -3.93 -14.70
C LEU A 214 -27.64 -2.79 -15.26
N GLY A 215 -27.03 -1.76 -15.85
CA GLY A 215 -27.75 -0.67 -16.51
C GLY A 215 -28.67 -1.17 -17.63
N ILE A 216 -28.15 -1.99 -18.55
CA ILE A 216 -28.92 -2.58 -19.65
C ILE A 216 -30.06 -3.46 -19.12
N MET A 217 -29.81 -4.26 -18.09
CA MET A 217 -30.84 -5.08 -17.44
C MET A 217 -31.96 -4.22 -16.82
N THR A 218 -31.62 -3.07 -16.24
CA THR A 218 -32.61 -2.12 -15.70
C THR A 218 -33.43 -1.45 -16.80
N LEU A 219 -32.81 -1.05 -17.91
CA LEU A 219 -33.52 -0.47 -19.06
C LEU A 219 -34.42 -1.48 -19.77
N SER A 220 -34.09 -2.77 -19.70
CA SER A 220 -34.86 -3.86 -20.34
C SER A 220 -36.13 -4.26 -19.56
N GLY A 221 -36.48 -3.55 -18.49
CA GLY A 221 -37.72 -3.78 -17.74
C GLY A 221 -37.70 -4.99 -16.82
N ILE A 222 -36.52 -5.58 -16.55
CA ILE A 222 -36.34 -6.59 -15.50
C ILE A 222 -36.37 -5.86 -14.14
N GLY A 223 -37.57 -5.48 -13.72
CA GLY A 223 -37.85 -4.66 -12.55
C GLY A 223 -37.45 -5.38 -11.27
N GLY A 224 -36.58 -4.75 -10.48
CA GLY A 224 -36.17 -5.24 -9.16
C GLY A 224 -34.69 -5.01 -8.82
N MET A 225 -33.82 -4.78 -9.80
CA MET A 225 -32.36 -4.68 -9.57
C MET A 225 -31.78 -3.25 -9.51
N VAL A 226 -32.58 -2.21 -9.74
CA VAL A 226 -32.12 -0.80 -9.61
C VAL A 226 -31.62 -0.51 -8.20
N ALA A 227 -32.25 -1.11 -7.18
CA ALA A 227 -31.86 -0.94 -5.78
C ALA A 227 -30.45 -1.47 -5.49
N GLY A 228 -30.02 -2.56 -6.14
CA GLY A 228 -28.68 -3.14 -5.98
C GLY A 228 -27.58 -2.40 -6.74
N LEU A 229 -27.96 -1.58 -7.73
CA LEU A 229 -27.03 -0.85 -8.59
C LEU A 229 -26.35 0.30 -7.83
N ILE A 230 -27.08 1.00 -6.95
CA ILE A 230 -26.56 2.15 -6.20
C ILE A 230 -25.43 1.73 -5.22
N PRO A 231 -25.57 0.70 -4.36
CA PRO A 231 -24.47 0.25 -3.51
C PRO A 231 -23.31 -0.32 -4.30
N ALA A 232 -23.60 -1.03 -5.39
CA ALA A 232 -22.54 -1.55 -6.25
C ALA A 232 -21.71 -0.40 -6.84
N LEU A 233 -22.37 0.65 -7.34
CA LEU A 233 -21.69 1.86 -7.84
C LEU A 233 -20.99 2.65 -6.72
N LEU A 234 -21.56 2.75 -5.53
CA LEU A 234 -20.93 3.43 -4.39
C LEU A 234 -19.72 2.66 -3.86
N ALA A 235 -19.83 1.33 -3.73
CA ALA A 235 -18.73 0.46 -3.32
C ALA A 235 -17.62 0.47 -4.38
N PHE A 236 -17.98 0.36 -5.66
CA PHE A 236 -17.05 0.48 -6.77
C PHE A 236 -16.40 1.86 -6.82
N GLY A 237 -17.19 2.93 -6.66
CA GLY A 237 -16.72 4.31 -6.62
C GLY A 237 -15.77 4.56 -5.46
N GLY A 238 -16.06 4.02 -4.27
CA GLY A 238 -15.18 4.08 -3.10
C GLY A 238 -13.88 3.29 -3.30
N TRP A 239 -13.96 2.09 -3.88
CA TRP A 239 -12.78 1.29 -4.24
C TRP A 239 -11.92 1.98 -5.30
N PHE A 240 -12.55 2.49 -6.37
CA PHE A 240 -11.89 3.20 -7.46
C PHE A 240 -11.25 4.50 -6.96
N TYR A 241 -11.95 5.25 -6.11
CA TYR A 241 -11.42 6.44 -5.45
C TYR A 241 -10.18 6.11 -4.60
N LYS A 242 -10.22 5.02 -3.82
CA LYS A 242 -9.06 4.56 -3.04
C LYS A 242 -7.86 4.25 -3.95
N GLU A 243 -8.09 3.54 -5.04
CA GLU A 243 -7.03 3.19 -5.99
C GLU A 243 -6.48 4.43 -6.74
N LEU A 244 -7.36 5.35 -7.12
CA LEU A 244 -6.98 6.63 -7.73
C LEU A 244 -6.14 7.46 -6.77
N ASN A 245 -6.60 7.64 -5.52
CA ASN A 245 -5.87 8.40 -4.52
C ASN A 245 -4.48 7.80 -4.22
N ASN A 246 -4.35 6.48 -4.24
CA ASN A 246 -3.08 5.78 -4.01
C ASN A 246 -2.07 5.92 -5.16
N SER A 247 -2.51 6.24 -6.36
CA SER A 247 -1.69 6.29 -7.58
C SER A 247 -1.50 7.69 -8.16
N TRP A 248 -2.36 8.65 -7.80
CA TRP A 248 -2.34 10.01 -8.33
C TRP A 248 -1.17 10.85 -7.80
N ASN A 249 -0.69 11.79 -8.64
CA ASN A 249 0.45 12.68 -8.38
C ASN A 249 1.70 11.96 -7.88
N PHE A 250 1.92 10.75 -8.39
CA PHE A 250 3.10 9.97 -8.08
C PHE A 250 4.36 10.64 -8.63
N SER A 251 5.34 10.86 -7.76
CA SER A 251 6.68 11.26 -8.13
C SER A 251 7.68 10.42 -7.35
N ALA A 252 8.62 9.81 -8.06
CA ALA A 252 9.79 9.18 -7.48
C ALA A 252 11.02 10.04 -7.82
N ALA A 253 11.69 10.53 -6.79
CA ALA A 253 12.93 11.28 -6.91
C ALA A 253 14.05 10.48 -6.24
N ALA A 254 15.19 10.35 -6.92
CA ALA A 254 16.40 9.81 -6.30
C ALA A 254 16.89 10.78 -5.21
N THR A 255 17.42 10.23 -4.13
CA THR A 255 18.07 10.95 -3.03
C THR A 255 19.41 10.26 -2.78
N ASP A 256 20.39 10.94 -2.19
CA ASP A 256 21.76 10.43 -2.03
C ASP A 256 21.86 9.08 -1.30
N THR A 257 20.83 8.71 -0.53
CA THR A 257 20.78 7.43 0.23
C THR A 257 19.68 6.46 -0.23
N GLY A 258 18.90 6.78 -1.27
CA GLY A 258 17.81 5.93 -1.72
C GLY A 258 16.77 6.63 -2.61
N LEU A 259 15.50 6.27 -2.43
CA LEU A 259 14.41 6.78 -3.26
C LEU A 259 13.35 7.47 -2.39
N ARG A 260 13.03 8.73 -2.72
CA ARG A 260 11.90 9.45 -2.13
C ARG A 260 10.69 9.30 -3.04
N VAL A 261 9.63 8.72 -2.50
CA VAL A 261 8.36 8.53 -3.19
C VAL A 261 7.31 9.46 -2.57
N SER A 262 6.66 10.27 -3.40
CA SER A 262 5.48 11.04 -3.02
C SER A 262 4.26 10.57 -3.80
N ARG A 263 3.13 10.34 -3.13
CA ARG A 263 1.87 9.89 -3.73
C ARG A 263 0.67 10.58 -3.08
N GLY A 264 -0.42 10.80 -3.82
CA GLY A 264 -1.68 11.32 -3.29
C GLY A 264 -2.42 12.32 -4.19
N LEU A 265 -3.73 12.11 -4.43
CA LEU A 265 -4.64 13.14 -4.97
C LEU A 265 -5.09 14.10 -3.85
N ALA A 266 -5.54 13.51 -2.74
CA ALA A 266 -6.05 14.21 -1.58
C ALA A 266 -5.07 14.11 -0.40
N ASP A 267 -4.55 12.90 -0.18
CA ASP A 267 -3.67 12.56 0.94
C ASP A 267 -2.22 12.43 0.46
N THR A 268 -1.42 13.49 0.61
CA THR A 268 -0.02 13.49 0.14
C THR A 268 0.87 12.75 1.14
N ARG A 269 1.22 11.51 0.80
CA ARG A 269 2.15 10.67 1.57
C ARG A 269 3.54 10.79 0.98
N GLN A 270 4.50 11.20 1.80
CA GLN A 270 5.91 11.27 1.44
C GLN A 270 6.68 10.24 2.25
N GLN A 271 7.36 9.32 1.57
CA GLN A 271 8.13 8.27 2.22
C GLN A 271 9.50 8.15 1.55
N SER A 272 10.55 8.19 2.38
CA SER A 272 11.92 7.89 1.95
C SER A 272 12.18 6.40 2.15
N ILE A 273 12.58 5.72 1.07
CA ILE A 273 12.96 4.31 1.07
C ILE A 273 14.49 4.26 0.93
N PRO A 274 15.23 3.93 2.00
CA PRO A 274 16.68 3.74 1.88
C PRO A 274 16.98 2.50 1.04
N ALA A 275 17.90 2.59 0.08
CA ALA A 275 18.22 1.47 -0.82
C ALA A 275 18.70 0.23 -0.03
N GLY A 276 19.46 0.42 1.05
CA GLY A 276 19.95 -0.66 1.91
C GLY A 276 18.88 -1.42 2.70
N ARG A 277 17.63 -0.94 2.75
CA ARG A 277 16.50 -1.61 3.44
C ARG A 277 15.57 -2.38 2.49
N VAL A 278 15.82 -2.30 1.19
CA VAL A 278 15.07 -3.03 0.17
C VAL A 278 15.40 -4.52 0.26
N GLN A 279 14.37 -5.35 0.44
CA GLN A 279 14.50 -6.81 0.53
C GLN A 279 14.23 -7.47 -0.81
N SER A 280 13.19 -7.03 -1.51
CA SER A 280 12.85 -7.54 -2.84
C SER A 280 12.11 -6.50 -3.67
N ILE A 281 12.27 -6.59 -4.98
CA ILE A 281 11.60 -5.74 -5.95
C ILE A 281 10.67 -6.61 -6.79
N GLN A 282 9.40 -6.24 -6.88
CA GLN A 282 8.40 -6.94 -7.68
C GLN A 282 7.95 -6.06 -8.84
N VAL A 283 8.06 -6.58 -10.05
CA VAL A 283 7.57 -5.97 -11.28
C VAL A 283 6.33 -6.72 -11.74
N THR A 284 5.20 -6.03 -11.81
CA THR A 284 3.93 -6.59 -12.26
C THR A 284 3.52 -5.99 -13.61
N SER A 285 3.18 -6.86 -14.57
CA SER A 285 2.60 -6.49 -15.86
C SER A 285 1.22 -7.15 -16.01
N PRO A 286 0.13 -6.42 -15.74
CA PRO A 286 -1.23 -6.90 -16.01
C PRO A 286 -1.46 -7.20 -17.50
N ALA A 287 -2.36 -8.14 -17.82
CA ALA A 287 -2.58 -8.62 -19.18
C ALA A 287 -2.85 -7.51 -20.20
N LEU A 288 -3.70 -6.54 -19.85
CA LEU A 288 -4.06 -5.45 -20.75
C LEU A 288 -2.95 -4.39 -20.84
N TRP A 289 -2.18 -4.20 -19.77
CA TRP A 289 -1.02 -3.30 -19.73
C TRP A 289 0.16 -3.83 -20.55
N ARG A 290 0.25 -5.15 -20.69
CA ARG A 290 1.28 -5.82 -21.48
C ARG A 290 1.25 -5.43 -22.95
N LEU A 291 0.07 -5.14 -23.50
CA LEU A 291 -0.06 -4.65 -24.89
C LEU A 291 0.49 -3.22 -25.06
N LEU A 292 0.46 -2.42 -23.99
CA LEU A 292 0.90 -1.03 -23.99
C LEU A 292 2.33 -0.86 -23.44
N GLY A 293 2.99 -1.96 -23.07
CA GLY A 293 4.33 -1.93 -22.46
C GLY A 293 4.36 -1.24 -21.11
N TRP A 294 3.31 -1.38 -20.30
CA TRP A 294 3.22 -0.77 -18.97
C TRP A 294 3.52 -1.75 -17.85
N TYR A 295 4.24 -1.25 -16.85
CA TYR A 295 4.72 -2.02 -15.71
C TYR A 295 4.48 -1.26 -14.41
N ARG A 296 4.25 -2.02 -13.34
CA ARG A 296 4.14 -1.55 -11.96
C ARG A 296 5.32 -2.11 -11.17
N VAL A 297 5.99 -1.28 -10.38
CA VAL A 297 7.10 -1.69 -9.51
C VAL A 297 6.72 -1.49 -8.06
N GLU A 298 6.82 -2.56 -7.29
CA GLU A 298 6.60 -2.60 -5.85
C GLU A 298 7.88 -3.07 -5.16
N VAL A 299 8.12 -2.57 -3.97
CA VAL A 299 9.31 -2.88 -3.19
C VAL A 299 8.88 -3.29 -1.81
N ASN A 300 9.44 -4.40 -1.35
CA ASN A 300 9.30 -4.82 0.03
C ASN A 300 10.50 -4.29 0.81
N ALA A 301 10.25 -3.49 1.85
CA ALA A 301 11.28 -2.89 2.68
C ALA A 301 11.05 -3.22 4.15
N LEU A 302 12.13 -3.53 4.87
CA LEU A 302 12.07 -3.89 6.28
C LEU A 302 11.81 -2.65 7.17
N GLY A 303 10.82 -2.74 8.05
CA GLY A 303 10.57 -1.73 9.10
C GLY A 303 9.90 -0.45 8.60
N VAL A 304 9.14 -0.52 7.50
CA VAL A 304 8.51 0.65 6.87
C VAL A 304 7.00 0.39 6.74
N GLY A 305 6.19 0.97 7.64
CA GLY A 305 4.72 0.92 7.59
C GLY A 305 4.02 -0.14 8.46
N SER A 306 2.69 -0.02 8.58
CA SER A 306 1.84 -1.00 9.28
C SER A 306 1.70 -2.32 8.52
N GLN A 307 1.42 -3.44 9.22
CA GLN A 307 1.43 -4.83 8.70
C GLN A 307 0.72 -5.08 7.36
N GLU A 308 -0.28 -4.26 6.97
CA GLU A 308 -1.00 -4.36 5.69
C GLU A 308 -0.41 -3.50 4.56
N GLU A 309 0.20 -2.35 4.88
CA GLU A 309 0.83 -1.44 3.90
C GLU A 309 2.34 -1.67 3.75
N ALA A 310 2.99 -2.31 4.73
CA ALA A 310 4.42 -2.59 4.77
C ALA A 310 4.88 -3.70 3.83
N GLN A 311 3.95 -4.52 3.32
CA GLN A 311 4.34 -5.70 2.55
C GLN A 311 4.82 -5.32 1.14
N ASN A 312 4.18 -4.33 0.50
CA ASN A 312 4.51 -3.88 -0.86
C ASN A 312 4.42 -2.34 -0.98
N LEU A 313 5.54 -1.64 -0.81
CA LEU A 313 5.64 -0.20 -1.05
C LEU A 313 5.64 0.07 -2.55
N LEU A 314 4.69 0.87 -3.02
CA LEU A 314 4.58 1.22 -4.43
C LEU A 314 5.67 2.23 -4.83
N VAL A 315 6.58 1.81 -5.70
CA VAL A 315 7.71 2.62 -6.19
C VAL A 315 7.53 3.12 -7.61
N LEU A 316 6.69 2.43 -8.40
CA LEU A 316 6.27 2.92 -9.70
C LEU A 316 4.85 2.42 -9.96
N PRO A 317 3.83 3.30 -9.96
CA PRO A 317 2.45 2.88 -10.21
C PRO A 317 2.27 2.38 -11.64
N VAL A 318 2.90 3.09 -12.59
CA VAL A 318 2.86 2.83 -14.03
C VAL A 318 4.11 3.43 -14.65
N GLY A 319 4.86 2.64 -15.41
CA GLY A 319 5.95 3.13 -16.24
C GLY A 319 6.20 2.25 -17.45
N ASP A 320 7.01 2.75 -18.37
CA ASP A 320 7.60 1.97 -19.45
C ASP A 320 8.81 1.16 -18.94
N PHE A 321 9.35 0.29 -19.79
CA PHE A 321 10.50 -0.53 -19.46
C PHE A 321 11.73 0.30 -19.07
N ASP A 322 11.93 1.48 -19.68
CA ASP A 322 13.07 2.34 -19.37
C ASP A 322 12.93 2.97 -17.98
N ALA A 323 11.72 3.36 -17.56
CA ALA A 323 11.47 3.77 -16.19
C ALA A 323 11.75 2.64 -15.19
N VAL A 324 11.33 1.40 -15.49
CA VAL A 324 11.65 0.24 -14.67
C VAL A 324 13.15 0.01 -14.58
N ALA A 325 13.86 0.06 -15.71
CA ALA A 325 15.32 -0.13 -15.75
C ALA A 325 16.06 0.91 -14.92
N ARG A 326 15.64 2.19 -14.95
CA ARG A 326 16.20 3.25 -14.09
C ARG A 326 15.97 2.99 -12.60
N VAL A 327 14.75 2.61 -12.21
CA VAL A 327 14.43 2.27 -10.81
C VAL A 327 15.24 1.08 -10.34
N MET A 328 15.33 0.03 -11.17
CA MET A 328 16.10 -1.18 -10.85
C MET A 328 17.59 -0.86 -10.68
N GLY A 329 18.19 -0.02 -11.53
CA GLY A 329 19.60 0.35 -11.44
C GLY A 329 19.99 1.04 -10.12
N ILE A 330 19.04 1.68 -9.43
CA ILE A 330 19.27 2.32 -8.13
C ILE A 330 19.04 1.34 -6.97
N LEU A 331 17.95 0.58 -7.04
CA LEU A 331 17.53 -0.28 -5.93
C LEU A 331 18.27 -1.63 -5.90
N LEU A 332 18.69 -2.12 -7.06
CA LEU A 332 19.41 -3.38 -7.24
C LEU A 332 20.44 -3.20 -8.38
N PRO A 333 21.57 -2.53 -8.12
CA PRO A 333 22.53 -2.14 -9.15
C PRO A 333 23.25 -3.31 -9.81
N ASP A 334 23.32 -4.47 -9.14
CA ASP A 334 23.96 -5.66 -9.70
C ASP A 334 23.12 -6.93 -9.57
N PHE A 335 22.80 -7.52 -10.73
CA PHE A 335 22.12 -8.81 -10.85
C PHE A 335 23.10 -9.99 -10.94
N GLY A 336 24.42 -9.78 -10.92
CA GLY A 336 25.39 -10.87 -11.06
C GLY A 336 25.37 -11.51 -12.45
N VAL A 337 25.11 -10.71 -13.49
CA VAL A 337 25.11 -11.11 -14.90
C VAL A 337 25.64 -9.97 -15.78
N GLU A 338 26.41 -10.28 -16.82
CA GLU A 338 26.99 -9.27 -17.71
C GLU A 338 25.93 -8.48 -18.51
N ASN A 339 24.86 -9.17 -18.94
CA ASN A 339 23.81 -8.60 -19.81
C ASN A 339 22.55 -8.19 -19.02
N GLN A 340 22.70 -7.45 -17.92
CA GLN A 340 21.62 -7.12 -16.97
C GLN A 340 20.33 -6.60 -17.62
N ARG A 341 20.42 -5.65 -18.55
CA ARG A 341 19.23 -5.06 -19.21
C ARG A 341 18.47 -6.08 -20.06
N LYS A 342 19.18 -7.00 -20.72
CA LYS A 342 18.56 -8.08 -21.50
C LYS A 342 17.91 -9.10 -20.59
N VAL A 343 18.60 -9.51 -19.51
CA VAL A 343 18.04 -10.43 -18.50
C VAL A 343 16.79 -9.82 -17.86
N LEU A 344 16.81 -8.53 -17.52
CA LEU A 344 15.65 -7.79 -17.01
C LEU A 344 14.49 -7.80 -18.01
N PHE A 345 14.76 -7.53 -19.28
CA PHE A 345 13.75 -7.57 -20.34
C PHE A 345 13.14 -8.97 -20.50
N THR A 346 13.98 -10.00 -20.58
CA THR A 346 13.58 -11.41 -20.67
C THR A 346 12.77 -11.84 -19.46
N ALA A 347 13.16 -11.43 -18.26
CA ALA A 347 12.48 -11.75 -17.00
C ALA A 347 11.05 -11.16 -16.93
N ILE A 348 10.83 -9.99 -17.52
CA ILE A 348 9.55 -9.27 -17.47
C ILE A 348 8.65 -9.63 -18.66
N ASN A 349 9.22 -9.71 -19.87
CA ASN A 349 8.47 -9.78 -21.12
C ASN A 349 8.41 -11.17 -21.75
N SER A 350 9.39 -12.03 -21.48
CA SER A 350 9.49 -13.34 -22.13
C SER A 350 9.18 -14.49 -21.16
N GLY A 351 8.58 -15.54 -21.70
CA GLY A 351 8.46 -16.84 -21.03
C GLY A 351 9.50 -17.85 -21.52
N GLY A 352 10.57 -17.41 -22.19
CA GLY A 352 11.57 -18.30 -22.78
C GLY A 352 12.63 -18.78 -21.78
N GLU A 353 13.38 -19.81 -22.14
CA GLU A 353 14.57 -20.32 -21.40
C GLU A 353 15.84 -19.48 -21.64
N GLU A 354 15.72 -18.39 -22.38
CA GLU A 354 16.82 -17.48 -22.69
C GLU A 354 17.56 -17.02 -21.43
N HIS A 355 18.88 -16.84 -21.52
CA HIS A 355 19.72 -16.37 -20.41
C HIS A 355 19.70 -17.24 -19.14
N GLY A 356 19.40 -18.54 -19.27
CA GLY A 356 19.55 -19.52 -18.18
C GLY A 356 18.30 -19.70 -17.30
N PHE A 357 17.14 -19.20 -17.73
CA PHE A 357 15.90 -19.40 -16.99
C PHE A 357 15.47 -20.87 -17.00
N THR A 358 15.20 -21.42 -15.83
CA THR A 358 14.57 -22.74 -15.68
C THR A 358 13.05 -22.57 -15.72
N LEU A 359 12.39 -23.23 -16.66
CA LEU A 359 10.94 -23.19 -16.85
C LEU A 359 10.19 -24.32 -16.15
N SER A 360 8.89 -24.10 -15.96
CA SER A 360 7.97 -25.16 -15.58
C SER A 360 7.78 -26.15 -16.74
N PRO A 361 7.92 -27.46 -16.51
CA PRO A 361 7.84 -28.48 -17.55
C PRO A 361 6.40 -28.63 -18.10
N GLN A 362 6.24 -29.19 -19.31
CA GLN A 362 4.91 -29.29 -19.97
C GLN A 362 3.84 -30.01 -19.12
N ARG A 363 4.26 -30.92 -18.23
CA ARG A 363 3.39 -31.62 -17.26
C ARG A 363 2.68 -30.68 -16.26
N ALA A 364 3.16 -29.45 -16.09
CA ALA A 364 2.51 -28.40 -15.31
C ALA A 364 1.27 -27.80 -16.01
N ARG A 365 1.14 -27.96 -17.34
CA ARG A 365 0.07 -27.35 -18.14
C ARG A 365 -1.34 -27.58 -17.58
N PRO A 366 -1.74 -28.76 -17.06
CA PRO A 366 -3.10 -28.92 -16.52
C PRO A 366 -3.32 -28.26 -15.15
N LEU A 367 -2.25 -28.00 -14.39
CA LEU A 367 -2.34 -27.27 -13.13
C LEU A 367 -2.24 -25.75 -13.34
N SER A 368 -1.64 -25.31 -14.44
CA SER A 368 -1.44 -23.90 -14.77
C SER A 368 -1.58 -23.60 -16.27
N PRO A 369 -2.78 -23.79 -16.87
CA PRO A 369 -2.99 -23.83 -18.33
C PRO A 369 -2.48 -22.61 -19.10
N GLY A 370 -2.46 -21.43 -18.48
CA GLY A 370 -1.92 -20.21 -19.07
C GLY A 370 -0.63 -19.68 -18.42
N ALA A 371 -0.29 -20.10 -17.20
CA ALA A 371 0.89 -19.61 -16.49
C ALA A 371 2.14 -20.46 -16.73
N TRP A 372 2.00 -21.74 -17.10
CA TRP A 372 3.13 -22.68 -17.22
C TRP A 372 4.26 -22.18 -18.16
N LYS A 373 3.91 -21.48 -19.25
CA LYS A 373 4.89 -20.91 -20.18
C LYS A 373 5.68 -19.72 -19.63
N ASN A 374 5.15 -19.03 -18.63
CA ASN A 374 5.76 -17.83 -18.07
C ASN A 374 6.30 -18.08 -16.66
N GLN A 375 6.08 -19.27 -16.10
CA GLN A 375 6.55 -19.65 -14.78
C GLN A 375 7.97 -20.19 -14.86
N GLY A 376 8.83 -19.71 -13.98
CA GLY A 376 10.21 -20.14 -13.93
C GLY A 376 11.03 -19.32 -12.94
N PHE A 377 12.29 -19.67 -12.84
CA PHE A 377 13.25 -18.94 -12.03
C PHE A 377 14.63 -18.93 -12.68
N LEU A 378 15.43 -17.95 -12.28
CA LEU A 378 16.84 -17.82 -12.63
C LEU A 378 17.59 -17.49 -11.34
N ALA A 379 18.60 -18.30 -11.03
CA ALA A 379 19.52 -18.06 -9.93
C ALA A 379 20.82 -17.52 -10.51
N THR A 380 21.14 -16.27 -10.20
CA THR A 380 22.39 -15.62 -10.64
C THR A 380 23.43 -15.70 -9.53
N ASP A 381 24.54 -14.97 -9.65
CA ASP A 381 25.54 -14.89 -8.61
C ASP A 381 25.05 -14.09 -7.39
N THR A 382 24.31 -12.99 -7.63
CA THR A 382 23.87 -12.06 -6.57
C THR A 382 22.38 -12.11 -6.29
N THR A 383 21.55 -12.55 -7.25
CA THR A 383 20.09 -12.39 -7.20
C THR A 383 19.31 -13.65 -7.63
N VAL A 384 18.23 -13.97 -6.90
CA VAL A 384 17.19 -14.89 -7.36
C VAL A 384 16.10 -14.10 -8.07
N ILE A 385 15.84 -14.47 -9.33
CA ILE A 385 14.77 -13.91 -10.15
C ILE A 385 13.68 -14.98 -10.28
N THR A 386 12.47 -14.67 -9.86
CA THR A 386 11.32 -15.58 -10.00
C THR A 386 10.25 -14.93 -10.87
N ARG A 387 9.60 -15.72 -11.74
CA ARG A 387 8.50 -15.25 -12.58
C ARG A 387 7.31 -16.20 -12.47
N TYR A 388 6.11 -15.64 -12.37
CA TYR A 388 4.87 -16.41 -12.34
C TYR A 388 3.67 -15.61 -12.84
N GLY A 389 2.55 -16.31 -13.06
CA GLY A 389 1.25 -15.72 -13.33
C GLY A 389 0.76 -15.83 -14.77
N TRP A 390 -0.57 -15.80 -14.91
CA TRP A 390 -1.27 -15.93 -16.19
C TRP A 390 -1.79 -14.58 -16.69
N LEU A 391 -2.80 -14.04 -15.99
CA LEU A 391 -3.45 -12.77 -16.32
C LEU A 391 -2.64 -11.55 -15.86
N ALA A 392 -1.82 -11.70 -14.83
CA ALA A 392 -0.81 -10.72 -14.46
C ALA A 392 0.51 -11.47 -14.37
N ARG A 393 1.50 -11.02 -15.13
CA ARG A 393 2.87 -11.52 -15.00
C ARG A 393 3.52 -10.78 -13.85
N VAL A 394 4.05 -11.53 -12.90
CA VAL A 394 4.76 -10.99 -11.74
C VAL A 394 6.17 -11.55 -11.77
N THR A 395 7.15 -10.65 -11.75
CA THR A 395 8.57 -10.97 -11.70
C THR A 395 9.14 -10.38 -10.41
N ALA A 396 9.70 -11.21 -9.55
CA ALA A 396 10.31 -10.78 -8.30
C ALA A 396 11.82 -10.97 -8.34
N PHE A 397 12.55 -9.94 -7.91
CA PHE A 397 13.99 -9.88 -7.80
C PHE A 397 14.35 -9.82 -6.32
N THR A 398 15.03 -10.86 -5.83
CA THR A 398 15.44 -10.95 -4.42
C THR A 398 16.92 -11.27 -4.38
N ALA A 399 17.73 -10.36 -3.82
CA ALA A 399 19.15 -10.61 -3.66
C ALA A 399 19.38 -11.80 -2.72
N HIS A 400 20.37 -12.65 -3.02
CA HIS A 400 20.67 -13.83 -2.20
C HIS A 400 20.92 -13.44 -0.75
N ASN A 401 21.60 -12.30 -0.50
CA ASN A 401 21.89 -11.77 0.83
C ASN A 401 20.66 -11.36 1.65
N ARG A 402 19.49 -11.21 1.00
CA ARG A 402 18.21 -10.86 1.64
C ARG A 402 17.28 -12.05 1.84
N VAL A 403 17.59 -13.21 1.25
CA VAL A 403 16.84 -14.45 1.49
C VAL A 403 17.18 -14.97 2.89
N GLN A 404 16.16 -15.12 3.74
CA GLN A 404 16.30 -15.64 5.10
C GLN A 404 15.70 -17.04 5.26
N GLY A 405 14.73 -17.39 4.42
CA GLY A 405 14.05 -18.68 4.53
C GLY A 405 13.47 -19.14 3.21
N LEU A 406 13.35 -20.45 3.08
CA LEU A 406 12.76 -21.12 1.92
C LEU A 406 11.76 -22.15 2.41
N MET A 407 10.66 -22.30 1.68
CA MET A 407 9.69 -23.34 1.94
C MET A 407 9.40 -24.09 0.65
N LEU A 408 9.73 -25.38 0.63
CA LEU A 408 9.32 -26.30 -0.41
C LEU A 408 7.93 -26.85 -0.09
N ARG A 409 6.99 -26.67 -1.02
CA ARG A 409 5.62 -27.20 -0.91
C ARG A 409 5.36 -28.12 -2.09
N GLN A 410 4.83 -29.30 -1.80
CA GLN A 410 4.41 -30.25 -2.81
C GLN A 410 3.03 -30.81 -2.44
N GLY A 411 1.99 -30.42 -3.18
CA GLY A 411 0.65 -30.98 -3.01
C GLY A 411 0.50 -32.39 -3.59
N PRO A 412 -0.62 -33.10 -3.34
CA PRO A 412 -0.85 -34.46 -3.86
C PRO A 412 -0.82 -34.54 -5.40
N LEU A 413 -1.46 -33.58 -6.08
CA LEU A 413 -1.46 -33.49 -7.55
C LEU A 413 -0.08 -33.14 -8.12
N GLU A 414 0.67 -32.29 -7.42
CA GLU A 414 2.04 -31.93 -7.79
C GLU A 414 2.97 -33.14 -7.63
N ARG A 415 2.86 -33.87 -6.51
CA ARG A 415 3.60 -35.12 -6.28
C ARG A 415 3.34 -36.15 -7.37
N ARG A 416 2.06 -36.39 -7.72
CA ARG A 416 1.67 -37.32 -8.80
C ARG A 416 2.29 -36.94 -10.15
N ARG A 417 2.61 -35.66 -10.37
CA ARG A 417 3.20 -35.14 -11.59
C ARG A 417 4.67 -34.74 -11.45
N GLN A 418 5.33 -35.11 -10.35
CA GLN A 418 6.74 -34.74 -10.09
C GLN A 418 6.99 -33.23 -10.18
N LEU A 419 6.06 -32.44 -9.66
CA LEU A 419 6.16 -30.98 -9.56
C LEU A 419 6.34 -30.57 -8.10
N ALA A 420 6.93 -29.39 -7.88
CA ALA A 420 6.99 -28.75 -6.58
C ALA A 420 6.92 -27.22 -6.73
N GLY A 421 6.47 -26.55 -5.67
CA GLY A 421 6.53 -25.10 -5.54
C GLY A 421 7.49 -24.69 -4.44
N LEU A 422 8.14 -23.54 -4.62
CA LEU A 422 9.02 -22.94 -3.63
C LEU A 422 8.55 -21.53 -3.28
N ARG A 423 8.58 -21.20 -1.99
CA ARG A 423 8.37 -19.85 -1.48
C ARG A 423 9.65 -19.32 -0.89
N ILE A 424 9.98 -18.08 -1.23
CA ILE A 424 11.17 -17.37 -0.76
C ILE A 424 10.71 -16.32 0.25
N TYR A 425 11.29 -16.37 1.43
CA TYR A 425 11.02 -15.43 2.52
C TYR A 425 12.23 -14.54 2.76
N SER A 426 11.94 -13.28 3.06
CA SER A 426 12.94 -12.31 3.53
C SER A 426 12.69 -11.91 4.99
N ALA A 427 13.51 -10.98 5.47
CA ALA A 427 13.37 -10.37 6.78
C ALA A 427 11.93 -9.91 7.07
N GLY A 428 11.42 -10.28 8.25
CA GLY A 428 10.06 -9.96 8.68
C GLY A 428 8.97 -10.94 8.23
N GLY A 429 9.34 -12.11 7.67
CA GLY A 429 8.40 -13.19 7.34
C GLY A 429 7.56 -12.93 6.09
N THR A 430 7.90 -11.90 5.32
CA THR A 430 7.19 -11.54 4.09
C THR A 430 7.66 -12.42 2.93
N VAL A 431 6.70 -12.90 2.14
CA VAL A 431 7.01 -13.69 0.94
C VAL A 431 7.49 -12.74 -0.15
N THR A 432 8.74 -12.90 -0.57
CA THR A 432 9.37 -12.04 -1.57
C THR A 432 9.36 -12.63 -2.97
N GLY A 433 9.20 -13.95 -3.10
CA GLY A 433 9.14 -14.63 -4.38
C GLY A 433 8.39 -15.96 -4.33
N TYR A 434 7.78 -16.32 -5.47
CA TYR A 434 7.07 -17.57 -5.66
C TYR A 434 7.59 -18.29 -6.90
N ILE A 435 8.00 -19.54 -6.71
CA ILE A 435 8.29 -20.47 -7.81
C ILE A 435 7.17 -21.49 -7.80
N GLN A 436 6.40 -21.56 -8.88
CA GLN A 436 5.25 -22.47 -8.97
C GLN A 436 5.53 -23.60 -9.96
N GLN A 437 5.24 -24.83 -9.52
CA GLN A 437 5.08 -26.00 -10.38
C GLN A 437 6.29 -26.26 -11.30
N VAL A 438 7.49 -26.18 -10.74
CA VAL A 438 8.73 -26.60 -11.42
C VAL A 438 8.96 -28.10 -11.17
N ASP A 439 9.82 -28.73 -11.95
CA ASP A 439 10.27 -30.10 -11.69
C ASP A 439 10.74 -30.27 -10.23
N ALA A 440 10.26 -31.32 -9.56
CA ALA A 440 10.51 -31.55 -8.14
C ALA A 440 11.99 -31.80 -7.82
N GLN A 441 12.75 -32.44 -8.71
CA GLN A 441 14.18 -32.67 -8.51
C GLN A 441 14.95 -31.36 -8.65
N ILE A 442 14.62 -30.55 -9.66
CA ILE A 442 15.25 -29.23 -9.85
C ILE A 442 14.93 -28.30 -8.69
N ALA A 443 13.67 -28.28 -8.24
CA ALA A 443 13.26 -27.50 -7.08
C ALA A 443 13.97 -27.95 -5.79
N GLY A 444 14.18 -29.26 -5.62
CA GLY A 444 14.95 -29.82 -4.51
C GLY A 444 16.42 -29.41 -4.54
N LYS A 445 17.08 -29.54 -5.70
CA LYS A 445 18.47 -29.09 -5.87
C LYS A 445 18.63 -27.60 -5.57
N PHE A 446 17.76 -26.76 -6.13
CA PHE A 446 17.77 -25.33 -5.87
C PHE A 446 17.53 -25.00 -4.38
N PHE A 447 16.61 -25.72 -3.72
CA PHE A 447 16.38 -25.57 -2.28
C PHE A 447 17.63 -25.89 -1.46
N GLU A 448 18.33 -26.98 -1.77
CA GLU A 448 19.57 -27.36 -1.09
C GLU A 448 20.70 -26.34 -1.32
N GLU A 449 20.91 -25.93 -2.57
CA GLU A 449 21.93 -24.93 -2.92
C GLU A 449 21.72 -23.60 -2.20
N GLN A 450 20.47 -23.10 -2.20
CA GLN A 450 20.16 -21.85 -1.51
C GLN A 450 20.20 -22.01 0.01
N SER A 451 19.81 -23.16 0.56
CA SER A 451 19.92 -23.42 2.00
C SER A 451 21.38 -23.42 2.45
N ARG A 452 22.31 -23.97 1.65
CA ARG A 452 23.76 -23.89 1.92
C ARG A 452 24.26 -22.44 1.88
N ARG A 453 23.79 -21.63 0.92
CA ARG A 453 24.14 -20.19 0.84
C ARG A 453 23.63 -19.39 2.04
N ILE A 454 22.47 -19.76 2.60
CA ILE A 454 21.91 -19.12 3.79
C ILE A 454 22.68 -19.54 5.04
N ALA A 455 22.99 -20.84 5.18
CA ALA A 455 23.71 -21.39 6.34
C ALA A 455 25.21 -21.03 6.37
N GLY A 456 25.81 -20.71 5.23
CA GLY A 456 27.21 -20.27 5.13
C GLY A 456 27.44 -18.78 5.44
N ARG A 457 26.41 -18.05 5.87
CA ARG A 457 26.51 -16.70 6.43
C ARG A 457 26.36 -16.75 7.93
#